data_AF-A0A7C9I0N8-F1
#
_entry.id   AF-A0A7C9I0N8-F1
#
_cell.length_a   1.000
_cell.length_b   1.000
_cell.length_c   1.000
_cell.angle_alpha   90.00
_cell.angle_beta   90.00
_cell.angle_gamma   90.00
#
_symmetry.space_group_name_H-M   'P 1'
#
loop_
_entity.id
_entity.type
_entity.pdbx_description
1 polymer ?
#
loop_
_entity_poly.entity_id
_entity_poly.type
_entity_poly.pdbx_seq_one_letter_code
_entity_poly.pdbx_strand_id
1 'polypeptide(L)'
;MKAPRQIDPVKLKEARENAGDGSKSSAATAAGLTWQGYHLWEQVPGRRSFDWNKFRALCDYLGVSPEAVTVEIEPEPASPPAQALA
;
A
#
# COMPACT_ATOMS: atom_id res chain seq x y z
N MET A 1 3.07 6.70 -19.31
CA MET A 1 2.33 5.73 -18.46
C MET A 1 2.92 5.84 -17.06
N LYS A 2 2.12 6.04 -16.01
CA LYS A 2 2.65 6.02 -14.63
C LYS A 2 2.98 4.57 -14.26
N ALA A 3 4.13 4.34 -13.62
CA ALA A 3 4.51 3.00 -13.16
C ALA A 3 3.45 2.44 -12.20
N PRO A 4 3.16 1.13 -12.26
CA PRO A 4 2.28 0.50 -11.28
C PRO A 4 2.88 0.67 -9.88
N ARG A 5 2.03 1.00 -8.89
CA ARG A 5 2.44 1.22 -7.50
C ARG A 5 1.79 0.19 -6.59
N GLN A 6 2.45 -0.14 -5.50
CA GLN A 6 1.93 -0.99 -4.44
C GLN A 6 2.01 -0.28 -3.10
N ILE A 7 1.11 -0.63 -2.18
CA ILE A 7 1.19 -0.16 -0.80
C ILE A 7 2.44 -0.75 -0.15
N ASP A 8 3.22 0.10 0.51
CA ASP A 8 4.31 -0.32 1.38
C ASP A 8 3.74 -0.49 2.81
N PRO A 9 3.56 -1.73 3.29
CA PRO A 9 2.96 -1.98 4.60
C PRO A 9 3.78 -1.40 5.75
N VAL A 10 5.11 -1.29 5.60
CA VAL A 10 5.98 -0.73 6.64
C VAL A 10 5.74 0.76 6.74
N LYS A 11 5.81 1.48 5.62
CA LYS A 11 5.55 2.93 5.61
C LYS A 11 4.12 3.27 6.00
N LEU A 12 3.15 2.44 5.61
CA LEU A 12 1.77 2.63 6.02
C LEU A 12 1.61 2.49 7.54
N LYS A 13 2.26 1.48 8.13
CA LYS A 13 2.27 1.29 9.58
C LYS A 13 2.93 2.47 10.30
N GLU A 14 4.07 2.94 9.80
CA GLU A 14 4.77 4.11 10.36
C GLU A 14 3.91 5.38 10.25
N ALA A 15 3.26 5.62 9.11
CA ALA A 15 2.35 6.75 8.93
C ALA A 15 1.18 6.69 9.92
N ARG A 16 0.62 5.49 10.15
CA ARG A 16 -0.40 5.28 11.19
C ARG A 16 0.14 5.58 12.59
N GLU A 17 1.31 5.08 12.95
CA GLU A 17 1.88 5.27 14.29
C GLU A 17 2.26 6.72 14.59
N ASN A 18 2.57 7.51 13.55
CA ASN A 18 2.82 8.94 13.66
C ASN A 18 1.54 9.80 13.64
N ALA A 19 0.39 9.23 13.24
CA ALA A 19 -0.89 9.93 13.26
C ALA A 19 -1.46 9.95 14.68
N GLY A 20 -2.02 11.09 15.11
CA GLY A 20 -2.37 11.35 16.51
C GLY A 20 -3.23 10.27 17.19
N ASP A 21 -4.34 9.84 16.58
CA ASP A 21 -5.19 8.77 17.13
C ASP A 21 -4.68 7.36 16.77
N GLY A 22 -3.86 7.24 15.71
CA GLY A 22 -3.03 6.09 15.34
C GLY A 22 -3.66 4.69 15.33
N SER A 23 -4.97 4.57 15.53
CA SER A 23 -5.63 3.28 15.73
C SER A 23 -5.95 2.66 14.38
N LYS A 24 -5.79 1.33 14.29
CA LYS A 24 -6.15 0.58 13.07
C LYS A 24 -7.64 0.71 12.74
N SER A 25 -8.48 0.86 13.76
CA SER A 25 -9.94 1.01 13.60
C SER A 25 -10.31 2.37 13.03
N SER A 26 -9.65 3.43 13.49
CA SER A 26 -9.89 4.80 12.99
C SER A 26 -9.35 4.96 11.56
N ALA A 27 -8.17 4.41 11.29
CA ALA A 27 -7.61 4.33 9.93
C ALA A 27 -8.53 3.55 8.96
N ALA A 28 -9.05 2.39 9.39
CA ALA A 28 -10.02 1.63 8.61
C ALA A 28 -11.31 2.42 8.34
N THR A 29 -11.82 3.11 9.36
CA THR A 29 -13.03 3.94 9.26
C THR A 29 -12.84 5.09 8.27
N ALA A 30 -11.69 5.78 8.32
CA ALA A 30 -11.35 6.84 7.38
C ALA A 30 -11.27 6.35 5.93
N ALA A 31 -10.74 5.13 5.72
CA ALA A 31 -10.70 4.49 4.41
C ALA A 31 -12.07 3.95 3.94
N GLY A 32 -13.11 3.98 4.79
CA GLY A 32 -14.37 3.30 4.54
C GLY A 32 -14.19 1.78 4.35
N LEU A 33 -13.31 1.18 5.15
CA LEU A 33 -12.98 -0.23 5.18
C LEU A 33 -13.35 -0.85 6.53
N THR A 34 -13.48 -2.17 6.55
CA THR A 34 -13.47 -2.92 7.81
C THR A 34 -12.04 -2.97 8.36
N TRP A 35 -11.91 -3.21 9.67
CA TRP A 35 -10.61 -3.42 10.32
C TRP A 35 -9.78 -4.50 9.60
N GLN A 36 -10.42 -5.58 9.16
CA GLN A 36 -9.77 -6.66 8.40
C GLN A 36 -9.27 -6.18 7.03
N GLY A 37 -10.06 -5.36 6.33
CA GLY A 37 -9.69 -4.77 5.05
C GLY A 37 -8.43 -3.90 5.16
N TYR A 38 -8.38 -3.03 6.17
CA TYR A 38 -7.19 -2.24 6.49
C TYR A 38 -6.02 -3.11 6.97
N HIS A 39 -6.28 -4.13 7.80
CA HIS A 39 -5.24 -5.02 8.31
C HIS A 39 -4.46 -5.70 7.19
N LEU A 40 -5.15 -6.07 6.10
CA LEU A 40 -4.50 -6.62 4.92
C LEU A 40 -3.61 -5.60 4.18
N TRP A 41 -3.84 -4.30 4.32
CA TRP A 41 -2.95 -3.27 3.75
C TRP A 41 -1.65 -3.13 4.55
N GLU A 42 -1.69 -3.35 5.86
CA GLU A 42 -0.51 -3.34 6.74
C GLU A 42 0.25 -4.67 6.80
N GLN A 43 -0.36 -5.79 6.41
CA GLN A 43 0.24 -7.13 6.54
C GLN A 43 0.78 -7.68 5.22
N VAL A 44 0.12 -7.38 4.10
CA VAL A 44 0.42 -8.01 2.82
C VAL A 44 1.37 -7.11 2.03
N PRO A 45 2.67 -7.44 1.97
CA PRO A 45 3.59 -6.70 1.12
C PRO A 45 3.18 -6.82 -0.34
N GLY A 46 3.33 -5.71 -1.06
CA GLY A 46 3.14 -5.68 -2.50
C GLY A 46 1.70 -5.80 -2.98
N ARG A 47 0.74 -5.34 -2.17
CA ARG A 47 -0.66 -5.30 -2.60
C ARG A 47 -0.84 -4.29 -3.73
N ARG A 48 -1.03 -4.81 -4.94
CA ARG A 48 -1.26 -4.04 -6.18
C ARG A 48 -2.73 -3.71 -6.44
N SER A 49 -3.64 -4.49 -5.86
CA SER A 49 -5.09 -4.33 -6.02
C SER A 49 -5.70 -3.75 -4.74
N PHE A 50 -5.98 -2.44 -4.80
CA PHE A 50 -6.69 -1.69 -3.78
C PHE A 50 -7.46 -0.54 -4.43
N ASP A 51 -8.51 -0.08 -3.76
CA ASP A 51 -9.28 1.07 -4.20
C ASP A 51 -8.50 2.36 -3.90
N TRP A 52 -8.12 3.07 -4.97
CA TRP A 52 -7.31 4.28 -4.86
C TRP A 52 -8.03 5.43 -4.13
N ASN A 53 -9.36 5.52 -4.26
CA ASN A 53 -10.12 6.56 -3.57
C ASN A 53 -10.16 6.30 -2.06
N LYS A 54 -10.35 5.05 -1.65
CA LYS A 54 -10.28 4.63 -0.24
C LYS A 54 -8.88 4.85 0.33
N PHE A 55 -7.85 4.55 -0.44
CA PHE A 55 -6.45 4.76 -0.03
C PHE A 55 -6.11 6.24 0.12
N ARG A 56 -6.62 7.09 -0.78
CA ARG A 56 -6.43 8.54 -0.67
C ARG A 56 -7.10 9.10 0.58
N ALA A 57 -8.33 8.70 0.88
CA ALA A 57 -9.02 9.10 2.10
C ALA A 57 -8.26 8.68 3.38
N LEU A 58 -7.67 7.48 3.38
CA LEU A 58 -6.78 7.04 4.45
C LEU A 58 -5.54 7.94 4.57
N CYS A 59 -4.87 8.25 3.45
CA CYS A 59 -3.69 9.11 3.44
C CYS A 59 -4.00 10.52 3.95
N ASP A 60 -5.14 11.08 3.54
CA ASP A 60 -5.62 12.40 4.01
C ASP A 60 -5.86 12.37 5.52
N TYR A 61 -6.46 11.31 6.06
CA TYR A 61 -6.65 11.11 7.50
C TYR A 61 -5.32 10.98 8.26
N LEU A 62 -4.37 10.24 7.70
CA LEU A 62 -3.03 10.05 8.28
C LEU A 62 -2.15 11.30 8.13
N GLY A 63 -2.57 12.30 7.35
CA GLY A 63 -1.79 13.50 7.08
C GLY A 63 -0.55 13.24 6.23
N VAL A 64 -0.55 12.21 5.39
CA VAL A 64 0.58 11.83 4.54
C VAL A 64 0.21 11.81 3.07
N SER A 65 1.19 12.02 2.19
CA SER A 65 0.98 11.86 0.75
C SER A 65 0.90 10.37 0.36
N PRO A 66 0.02 9.97 -0.58
CA PRO A 66 -0.05 8.59 -1.08
C PRO A 66 1.29 8.06 -1.64
N GLU A 67 2.13 8.95 -2.15
CA GLU A 67 3.45 8.62 -2.69
C GLU A 67 4.47 8.30 -1.58
N ALA A 68 4.26 8.78 -0.36
CA ALA A 68 5.11 8.47 0.78
C ALA A 68 4.89 7.04 1.29
N VAL A 69 3.69 6.50 1.12
CA VAL A 69 3.26 5.17 1.61
C VAL A 69 3.11 4.13 0.49
N THR A 70 3.43 4.49 -0.75
CA THR A 70 3.49 3.55 -1.88
C THR A 70 4.89 3.50 -2.47
N VAL A 71 5.24 2.34 -3.01
CA VAL A 71 6.48 2.15 -3.77
C VAL A 71 6.16 1.84 -5.22
N GLU A 72 7.01 2.32 -6.11
CA GLU A 72 6.94 1.93 -7.52
C GLU A 72 7.34 0.47 -7.63
N ILE A 73 6.60 -0.25 -8.47
CA ILE A 73 6.88 -1.63 -8.77
C ILE A 73 7.84 -1.60 -9.93
N GLU A 74 9.11 -1.90 -9.67
CA GLU A 74 10.03 -2.18 -10.76
C GLU A 74 9.46 -3.34 -11.58
N PRO A 75 9.32 -3.20 -12.91
CA PRO A 75 9.00 -4.34 -13.74
C PRO A 75 10.08 -5.39 -13.48
N GLU A 76 9.65 -6.58 -13.06
CA GLU A 76 10.55 -7.71 -12.86
C GLU A 76 11.45 -7.81 -14.11
N PRO A 77 12.79 -7.89 -13.95
CA PRO A 77 13.65 -8.01 -15.12
C PRO A 77 13.15 -9.21 -15.89
N ALA A 78 12.78 -9.01 -17.16
CA ALA A 78 12.29 -10.08 -18.02
C ALA A 78 13.31 -11.23 -17.93
N SER A 79 12.91 -12.32 -17.28
CA SER A 79 13.77 -13.50 -17.18
C SER A 79 14.19 -13.87 -18.60
N PRO A 80 15.50 -14.00 -18.91
CA PRO A 80 15.91 -14.42 -20.23
C PRO A 80 15.23 -15.76 -20.54
N PRO A 81 14.82 -16.01 -21.81
CA PRO A 81 14.22 -17.29 -22.17
C PRO A 81 15.19 -18.38 -21.70
N ALA A 82 14.68 -19.34 -20.93
CA ALA A 82 15.47 -20.48 -20.48
C ALA A 82 16.15 -21.08 -21.70
N GLN A 83 17.48 -20.92 -21.81
CA GLN A 83 18.25 -21.58 -22.85
C GLN A 83 18.03 -23.08 -22.62
N ALA A 84 17.28 -23.69 -23.54
CA ALA A 84 17.06 -25.12 -23.56
C ALA A 84 18.44 -25.79 -23.51
N LEU A 85 18.65 -26.67 -22.52
CA LEU A 85 19.79 -27.59 -22.54
C LEU A 85 19.76 -28.33 -23.88
N ALA A 86 20.75 -28.07 -24.73
CA ALA A 86 21.10 -28.87 -25.89
C ALA A 86 22.08 -29.97 -25.47
#